data_AF-A0A7C5ND27-F1
#
_entry.id   AF-A0A7C5ND27-F1
#
_cell.length_a   1.000
_cell.length_b   1.000
_cell.length_c   1.000
_cell.angle_alpha   90.00
_cell.angle_beta   90.00
_cell.angle_gamma   90.00
#
_symmetry.space_group_name_H-M   'P 1'
#
loop_
_entity.id
_entity.type
_entity.pdbx_description
1 polymer ?
#
loop_
_entity_poly.entity_id
_entity_poly.type
_entity_poly.pdbx_seq_one_letter_code
_entity_poly.pdbx_strand_id
1 'polypeptide(L)'
;MSTGAAGLPPIVESTPADSEGAPPTLTPAVPSSVTAAPVAPARAASPAARRPQSLEARVSRLERVVESQALVEILMRLDDLQRDVQSLRGTLEEQAHVMEGIKRRQRELYLDVDRRLRALEVKQAQAAAAPPGAPAKGGSPAPAASAAPAVPAAAAPATTTAQAPAQAPAAGAAVVDPLEEQAAYQQAFNLLKDGRYEEAIAAFQKFLVRYPKGQFADNAQYWLAEANYVLRRFPTAIEEFNKVLVNYPDSQKIADAMLKIGYCYYELKKWDRARKILEELVKRFPDSTAAQLGRNRLHRMRLEGR
;
A
#
# COMPACT_ATOMS: atom_id res chain seq x y z
N MET A 1 2.71 -50.97 -27.17
CA MET A 1 3.23 -51.22 -28.53
C MET A 1 2.51 -50.30 -29.49
N SER A 2 3.19 -49.86 -30.58
CA SER A 2 2.66 -49.01 -31.66
C SER A 2 2.21 -47.59 -31.24
N THR A 3 2.99 -46.54 -31.52
CA THR A 3 3.22 -45.81 -32.80
C THR A 3 2.12 -44.76 -33.09
N GLY A 4 2.43 -43.61 -33.71
CA GLY A 4 3.71 -43.19 -34.30
C GLY A 4 3.90 -41.66 -34.30
N ALA A 5 5.10 -41.24 -34.72
CA ALA A 5 5.50 -39.84 -34.81
C ALA A 5 5.42 -39.31 -36.25
N ALA A 6 5.06 -38.04 -36.39
CA ALA A 6 5.33 -37.15 -37.52
C ALA A 6 5.14 -35.71 -36.97
N GLY A 7 5.84 -34.66 -37.43
CA GLY A 7 6.77 -34.54 -38.55
C GLY A 7 6.73 -33.10 -39.06
N LEU A 8 7.66 -32.27 -38.59
CA LEU A 8 8.00 -30.94 -39.13
C LEU A 8 8.58 -31.06 -40.58
N PRO A 9 8.87 -29.98 -41.38
CA PRO A 9 8.82 -28.53 -41.12
C PRO A 9 8.16 -27.67 -42.28
N PRO A 10 8.79 -26.65 -42.95
CA PRO A 10 8.48 -25.22 -42.73
C PRO A 10 8.20 -24.34 -43.99
N ILE A 11 8.23 -23.01 -43.79
CA ILE A 11 8.37 -21.87 -44.73
C ILE A 11 7.19 -21.48 -45.64
N VAL A 12 6.68 -20.25 -45.46
CA VAL A 12 6.54 -19.29 -46.57
C VAL A 12 7.05 -17.92 -46.10
N GLU A 13 8.05 -17.43 -46.80
CA GLU A 13 8.61 -16.08 -46.73
C GLU A 13 7.75 -15.14 -47.58
N SER A 14 7.53 -13.89 -47.15
CA SER A 14 6.95 -12.85 -48.00
C SER A 14 7.57 -11.51 -47.69
N THR A 15 8.05 -10.88 -48.76
CA THR A 15 9.02 -9.79 -48.78
C THR A 15 8.43 -8.42 -48.43
N PRO A 16 9.27 -7.44 -48.07
CA PRO A 16 8.84 -6.05 -47.91
C PRO A 16 8.59 -5.38 -49.26
N ALA A 17 7.66 -4.44 -49.31
CA ALA A 17 7.44 -3.58 -50.46
C ALA A 17 7.38 -2.12 -50.02
N ASP A 18 8.13 -1.30 -50.74
CA ASP A 18 8.19 0.15 -50.75
C ASP A 18 6.90 0.91 -50.45
N SER A 19 7.06 2.02 -49.71
CA SER A 19 6.54 3.31 -50.19
C SER A 19 7.35 4.46 -49.55
N GLU A 20 8.31 4.99 -50.31
CA GLU A 20 8.85 6.34 -50.04
C GLU A 20 7.72 7.38 -50.10
N GLY A 21 7.78 8.36 -49.20
CA GLY A 21 6.85 9.49 -49.14
C GLY A 21 7.58 10.77 -48.73
N ALA A 22 8.27 11.38 -49.68
CA ALA A 22 9.09 12.58 -49.46
C ALA A 22 8.28 13.79 -48.98
N PRO A 23 8.90 14.73 -48.22
CA PRO A 23 8.20 15.89 -47.65
C PRO A 23 7.87 16.97 -48.70
N PRO A 24 6.80 17.76 -48.52
CA PRO A 24 6.40 18.78 -49.47
C PRO A 24 7.32 20.02 -49.43
N THR A 25 8.06 20.24 -50.51
CA THR A 25 8.67 21.53 -50.87
C THR A 25 7.82 22.23 -51.93
N LEU A 26 7.33 23.45 -51.64
CA LEU A 26 6.90 24.45 -52.64
C LEU A 26 6.84 25.84 -51.96
N THR A 27 7.89 26.63 -52.16
CA THR A 27 7.93 27.89 -52.96
C THR A 27 7.27 29.13 -52.35
N PRO A 28 8.00 30.26 -52.21
CA PRO A 28 7.43 31.53 -51.78
C PRO A 28 6.66 32.23 -52.91
N ALA A 29 5.51 32.82 -52.59
CA ALA A 29 4.77 33.71 -53.48
C ALA A 29 5.17 35.18 -53.23
N VAL A 30 5.61 35.86 -54.29
CA VAL A 30 5.58 37.32 -54.41
C VAL A 30 4.54 37.69 -55.48
N PRO A 31 3.84 38.82 -55.32
CA PRO A 31 4.17 39.90 -56.24
C PRO A 31 4.26 41.29 -55.60
N SER A 32 5.14 42.07 -56.23
CA SER A 32 5.35 43.51 -56.19
C SER A 32 4.18 44.41 -55.81
N SER A 33 4.49 45.46 -55.04
CA SER A 33 3.90 46.80 -55.25
C SER A 33 4.91 47.88 -54.87
N VAL A 34 5.04 48.88 -55.74
CA VAL A 34 6.05 49.94 -55.64
C VAL A 34 5.55 51.08 -54.76
N THR A 35 6.45 51.72 -54.01
CA THR A 35 6.42 53.17 -53.72
C THR A 35 7.79 53.58 -53.20
N ALA A 36 8.46 54.48 -53.91
CA ALA A 36 9.73 55.05 -53.48
C ALA A 36 9.49 56.23 -52.53
N ALA A 37 10.31 56.33 -51.49
CA ALA A 37 10.41 57.50 -50.62
C ALA A 37 11.89 57.94 -50.56
N PRO A 38 12.18 59.26 -50.50
CA PRO A 38 13.52 59.78 -50.82
C PRO A 38 14.55 59.56 -49.71
N VAL A 39 15.79 59.32 -50.13
CA VAL A 39 16.97 59.17 -49.26
C VAL A 39 17.49 60.53 -48.80
N ALA A 40 17.68 60.69 -47.49
CA ALA A 40 18.47 61.77 -46.90
C ALA A 40 19.90 61.29 -46.58
N PRO A 41 20.93 62.15 -46.65
CA PRO A 41 22.32 61.72 -46.63
C PRO A 41 22.87 61.38 -45.24
N ALA A 42 23.85 60.46 -45.29
CA ALA A 42 24.62 59.89 -44.20
C ALA A 42 24.98 60.79 -43.01
N ARG A 43 24.82 60.23 -41.81
CA ARG A 43 25.73 60.46 -40.69
C ARG A 43 26.13 59.11 -40.08
N ALA A 44 27.30 58.62 -40.46
CA ALA A 44 27.81 57.33 -40.01
C ALA A 44 28.13 57.37 -38.51
N ALA A 45 27.25 56.80 -37.69
CA ALA A 45 27.60 56.38 -36.34
C ALA A 45 28.27 55.00 -36.43
N SER A 46 29.55 54.93 -36.08
CA SER A 46 30.36 53.71 -36.16
C SER A 46 29.68 52.55 -35.41
N PRO A 47 29.54 51.35 -36.01
CA PRO A 47 29.22 50.15 -35.25
C PRO A 47 30.44 49.80 -34.40
N ALA A 48 30.50 50.29 -33.16
CA ALA A 48 31.48 49.86 -32.19
C ALA A 48 31.41 48.33 -32.08
N ALA A 49 32.49 47.66 -32.46
CA ALA A 49 32.48 46.25 -32.78
C ALA A 49 31.93 45.41 -31.63
N ARG A 50 30.73 44.85 -31.83
CA ARG A 50 30.17 43.78 -31.00
C ARG A 50 30.96 42.51 -31.31
N ARG A 51 32.23 42.47 -30.86
CA ARG A 51 33.13 41.33 -31.03
C ARG A 51 32.38 40.06 -30.59
N PRO A 52 32.32 39.00 -31.40
CA PRO A 52 31.88 37.72 -30.89
C PRO A 52 32.80 37.36 -29.72
N GLN A 53 32.24 37.11 -28.54
CA GLN A 53 33.02 36.53 -27.45
C GLN A 53 33.55 35.19 -27.97
N SER A 54 34.88 35.03 -27.98
CA SER A 54 35.48 33.82 -28.54
C SER A 54 34.97 32.59 -27.78
N LEU A 55 35.00 31.42 -28.42
CA LEU A 55 34.50 30.21 -27.79
C LEU A 55 35.29 29.91 -26.51
N GLU A 56 36.60 30.19 -26.48
CA GLU A 56 37.44 30.10 -25.29
C GLU A 56 36.94 31.05 -24.18
N ALA A 57 36.63 32.31 -24.49
CA ALA A 57 36.14 33.26 -23.50
C ALA A 57 34.75 32.89 -22.92
N ARG A 58 33.93 32.16 -23.70
CA ARG A 58 32.66 31.60 -23.23
C ARG A 58 32.86 30.32 -22.40
N VAL A 59 33.77 29.45 -22.83
CA VAL A 59 34.15 28.22 -22.13
C VAL A 59 34.77 28.55 -20.78
N SER A 60 35.80 29.41 -20.70
CA SER A 60 36.42 29.80 -19.42
C SER A 60 35.54 30.63 -18.49
N ARG A 61 34.41 31.15 -18.98
CA ARG A 61 33.35 31.70 -18.12
C ARG A 61 32.44 30.60 -17.59
N LEU A 62 32.05 29.64 -18.43
CA LEU A 62 31.27 28.46 -18.02
C LEU A 62 32.05 27.60 -17.03
N GLU A 63 33.33 27.33 -17.27
CA GLU A 63 34.25 26.64 -16.36
C GLU A 63 34.25 27.32 -14.99
N ARG A 64 34.53 28.63 -14.91
CA ARG A 64 34.50 29.36 -13.63
C ARG A 64 33.13 29.35 -12.93
N VAL A 65 32.02 29.40 -13.66
CA VAL A 65 30.67 29.36 -13.05
C VAL A 65 30.34 27.96 -12.55
N VAL A 66 30.69 26.92 -13.31
CA VAL A 66 30.51 25.51 -12.92
C VAL A 66 31.44 25.14 -11.76
N GLU A 67 32.72 25.52 -11.79
CA GLU A 67 33.68 25.26 -10.72
C GLU A 67 33.36 26.02 -9.42
N SER A 68 32.85 27.26 -9.49
CA SER A 68 32.59 28.04 -8.26
C SER A 68 31.22 27.81 -7.62
N GLN A 69 30.18 27.50 -8.41
CA GLN A 69 28.82 27.30 -7.88
C GLN A 69 28.42 25.82 -7.84
N ALA A 70 28.66 25.04 -8.90
CA ALA A 70 28.20 23.65 -8.93
C ALA A 70 28.99 22.74 -7.97
N LEU A 71 30.28 22.97 -7.77
CA LEU A 71 31.04 22.25 -6.73
C LEU A 71 30.52 22.56 -5.32
N VAL A 72 30.16 23.81 -5.02
CA VAL A 72 29.59 24.19 -3.72
C VAL A 72 28.22 23.55 -3.53
N GLU A 73 27.36 23.57 -4.55
CA GLU A 73 26.05 22.91 -4.52
C GLU A 73 26.17 21.38 -4.34
N ILE A 74 27.13 20.74 -5.02
CA ILE A 74 27.41 19.31 -4.88
C ILE A 74 27.93 18.97 -3.48
N LEU A 75 28.80 19.80 -2.90
CA LEU A 75 29.32 19.61 -1.54
C LEU A 75 28.21 19.80 -0.48
N MET A 76 27.39 20.84 -0.60
CA MET A 76 26.24 21.04 0.30
C MET A 76 25.23 19.88 0.20
N ARG A 77 24.98 19.38 -1.02
CA ARG A 77 24.13 18.21 -1.24
C ARG A 77 24.73 16.92 -0.68
N LEU A 78 26.06 16.80 -0.66
CA LEU A 78 26.76 15.67 -0.03
C LEU A 78 26.65 15.73 1.50
N ASP A 79 26.81 16.92 2.10
CA ASP A 79 26.58 17.14 3.53
C ASP A 79 25.14 16.81 3.94
N ASP A 80 24.14 17.25 3.16
CA ASP A 80 22.73 16.95 3.44
C ASP A 80 22.44 15.45 3.28
N LEU A 81 22.96 14.78 2.25
CA LEU A 81 22.87 13.32 2.12
C LEU A 81 23.54 12.59 3.30
N GLN A 82 24.66 13.09 3.82
CA GLN A 82 25.30 12.52 5.00
C GLN A 82 24.49 12.71 6.29
N ARG A 83 23.81 13.86 6.45
CA ARG A 83 22.87 14.12 7.56
C ARG A 83 21.65 13.22 7.46
N ASP A 84 21.07 13.07 6.27
CA ASP A 84 19.92 12.18 6.02
C ASP A 84 20.28 10.72 6.32
N VAL A 85 21.46 10.24 5.92
CA VAL A 85 21.93 8.88 6.24
C VAL A 85 22.10 8.69 7.75
N GLN A 86 22.61 9.70 8.48
CA GLN A 86 22.73 9.65 9.93
C GLN A 86 21.34 9.65 10.62
N SER A 87 20.41 10.48 10.14
CA SER A 87 19.04 10.54 10.64
C SER A 87 18.30 9.22 10.41
N LEU A 88 18.35 8.68 9.19
CA LEU A 88 17.77 7.40 8.82
C LEU A 88 18.33 6.27 9.69
N ARG A 89 19.65 6.24 9.91
CA ARG A 89 20.26 5.28 10.83
C ARG A 89 19.71 5.40 12.26
N GLY A 90 19.56 6.61 12.79
CA GLY A 90 18.93 6.84 14.09
C GLY A 90 17.50 6.30 14.15
N THR A 91 16.68 6.56 13.12
CA THR A 91 15.31 6.01 13.06
C THR A 91 15.25 4.49 12.96
N LEU A 92 16.24 3.85 12.30
CA LEU A 92 16.35 2.39 12.24
C LEU A 92 16.73 1.80 13.60
N GLU A 93 17.64 2.45 14.35
CA GLU A 93 18.03 2.06 15.70
C GLU A 93 16.84 2.20 16.69
N GLU A 94 16.05 3.28 16.59
CA GLU A 94 14.81 3.46 17.35
C GLU A 94 13.76 2.39 17.02
N GLN A 95 13.48 2.15 15.73
CA GLN A 95 12.54 1.12 15.31
C GLN A 95 12.97 -0.29 15.74
N ALA A 96 14.27 -0.59 15.68
CA ALA A 96 14.82 -1.86 16.18
C ALA A 96 14.56 -2.03 17.67
N HIS A 97 14.78 -0.99 18.48
CA HIS A 97 14.53 -1.02 19.91
C HIS A 97 13.03 -1.18 20.24
N VAL A 98 12.14 -0.47 19.53
CA VAL A 98 10.68 -0.65 19.64
C VAL A 98 10.27 -2.09 19.32
N MET A 99 10.79 -2.66 18.24
CA MET A 99 10.52 -4.05 17.83
C MET A 99 11.04 -5.07 18.86
N GLU A 100 12.19 -4.83 19.48
CA GLU A 100 12.68 -5.70 20.57
C GLU A 100 11.80 -5.57 21.83
N GLY A 101 11.37 -4.35 22.19
CA GLY A 101 10.46 -4.10 23.29
C GLY A 101 9.11 -4.80 23.12
N ILE A 102 8.55 -4.80 21.91
CA ILE A 102 7.32 -5.55 21.58
C ILE A 102 7.56 -7.05 21.72
N LYS A 103 8.65 -7.60 21.16
CA LYS A 103 9.00 -9.03 21.30
C LYS A 103 9.20 -9.45 22.75
N ARG A 104 9.82 -8.61 23.58
CA ARG A 104 10.04 -8.86 25.01
C ARG A 104 8.71 -8.94 25.77
N ARG A 105 7.85 -7.94 25.58
CA ARG A 105 6.50 -7.88 26.16
C ARG A 105 5.63 -9.06 25.73
N GLN A 106 5.74 -9.49 24.48
CA GLN A 106 5.05 -10.67 23.96
C GLN A 106 5.52 -11.97 24.66
N ARG A 107 6.83 -12.15 24.87
CA ARG A 107 7.36 -13.30 25.62
C ARG A 107 6.91 -13.30 27.08
N GLU A 108 6.91 -12.14 27.73
CA GLU A 108 6.42 -11.98 29.11
C GLU A 108 4.94 -12.36 29.22
N LEU A 109 4.11 -11.93 28.26
CA LEU A 109 2.69 -12.28 28.20
C LEU A 109 2.49 -13.80 28.03
N TYR A 110 3.25 -14.46 27.14
CA TYR A 110 3.18 -15.92 26.99
C TYR A 110 3.58 -16.66 28.28
N LEU A 111 4.60 -16.19 28.99
CA LEU A 111 5.03 -16.78 30.26
C LEU A 111 4.02 -16.57 31.40
N ASP A 112 3.30 -15.44 31.45
CA ASP A 112 2.20 -15.25 32.41
C ASP A 112 1.02 -16.18 32.09
N VAL A 113 0.65 -16.34 30.82
CA VAL A 113 -0.42 -17.26 30.39
C VAL A 113 -0.09 -18.71 30.73
N ASP A 114 1.13 -19.20 30.43
CA ASP A 114 1.57 -20.57 30.78
C ASP A 114 1.55 -20.80 32.31
N ARG A 115 2.04 -19.84 33.11
CA ARG A 115 1.98 -19.92 34.58
C ARG A 115 0.54 -19.98 35.10
N ARG A 116 -0.36 -19.15 34.56
CA ARG A 116 -1.78 -19.16 34.94
C ARG A 116 -2.46 -20.47 34.53
N LEU A 117 -2.18 -20.98 33.34
CA LEU A 117 -2.72 -22.25 32.86
C LEU A 117 -2.30 -23.40 33.78
N ARG A 118 -1.00 -23.53 34.08
CA ARG A 118 -0.51 -24.56 35.03
C ARG A 118 -1.07 -24.39 36.43
N ALA A 119 -1.24 -23.16 36.92
CA ALA A 119 -1.88 -22.91 38.21
C ALA A 119 -3.37 -23.33 38.23
N LEU A 120 -4.08 -23.15 37.12
CA LEU A 120 -5.46 -23.63 36.95
C LEU A 120 -5.51 -25.16 36.81
N GLU A 121 -4.61 -25.77 36.04
CA GLU A 121 -4.49 -27.23 35.92
C GLU A 121 -4.20 -27.90 37.26
N VAL A 122 -3.26 -27.37 38.05
CA VAL A 122 -2.96 -27.86 39.40
C VAL A 122 -4.17 -27.68 40.33
N LYS A 123 -4.86 -26.53 40.27
CA LYS A 123 -6.07 -26.29 41.07
C LYS A 123 -7.23 -27.21 40.66
N GLN A 124 -7.36 -27.53 39.37
CA GLN A 124 -8.37 -28.44 38.84
C GLN A 124 -8.04 -29.89 39.18
N ALA A 125 -6.77 -30.29 39.14
CA ALA A 125 -6.31 -31.60 39.60
C ALA A 125 -6.50 -31.77 41.12
N GLN A 126 -6.24 -30.73 41.92
CA GLN A 126 -6.53 -30.73 43.37
C GLN A 126 -8.03 -30.79 43.66
N ALA A 127 -8.87 -30.11 42.86
CA ALA A 127 -10.32 -30.21 42.97
C ALA A 127 -10.85 -31.60 42.54
N ALA A 128 -10.23 -32.25 41.56
CA ALA A 128 -10.56 -33.61 41.13
C ALA A 128 -10.04 -34.71 42.07
N ALA A 129 -9.02 -34.42 42.88
CA ALA A 129 -8.47 -35.30 43.91
C ALA A 129 -9.18 -35.19 45.27
N ALA A 130 -10.14 -34.26 45.42
CA ALA A 130 -10.94 -34.14 46.63
C ALA A 130 -12.04 -35.22 46.69
N PRO A 131 -12.16 -36.01 47.78
CA PRO A 131 -13.19 -37.02 47.89
C PRO A 131 -14.59 -36.39 47.99
N PRO A 132 -15.63 -36.98 47.38
CA PRO A 132 -16.97 -36.42 47.38
C PRO A 132 -17.66 -36.60 48.74
N GLY A 133 -17.53 -35.59 49.62
CA GLY A 133 -18.42 -35.37 50.76
C GLY A 133 -17.75 -35.18 52.13
N ALA A 134 -17.48 -33.93 52.51
CA ALA A 134 -17.43 -33.44 53.90
C ALA A 134 -17.59 -31.90 53.92
N PRO A 135 -18.14 -31.28 54.99
CA PRO A 135 -18.71 -29.93 54.91
C PRO A 135 -17.76 -28.77 55.25
N ALA A 136 -18.14 -27.57 54.82
CA ALA A 136 -17.46 -26.32 55.15
C ALA A 136 -17.86 -25.75 56.53
N LYS A 137 -16.85 -25.34 57.32
CA LYS A 137 -16.80 -24.29 58.38
C LYS A 137 -15.47 -24.46 59.14
N GLY A 138 -14.76 -23.44 59.61
CA GLY A 138 -14.93 -21.98 59.54
C GLY A 138 -14.05 -21.34 60.61
N GLY A 139 -13.60 -20.08 60.44
CA GLY A 139 -12.80 -19.41 61.47
C GLY A 139 -12.09 -18.12 61.02
N SER A 140 -12.75 -16.98 61.21
CA SER A 140 -12.08 -15.67 61.30
C SER A 140 -11.69 -15.38 62.76
N PRO A 141 -10.89 -14.33 63.02
CA PRO A 141 -11.53 -13.10 63.50
C PRO A 141 -10.97 -11.80 62.89
N ALA A 142 -11.78 -10.74 62.96
CA ALA A 142 -11.37 -9.35 62.69
C ALA A 142 -10.97 -8.63 63.99
N PRO A 143 -10.55 -7.36 63.93
CA PRO A 143 -11.49 -6.30 64.32
C PRO A 143 -11.49 -5.02 63.45
N ALA A 144 -12.46 -4.14 63.70
CA ALA A 144 -12.76 -2.87 63.02
C ALA A 144 -11.80 -1.71 63.43
N ALA A 145 -11.83 -0.48 62.89
CA ALA A 145 -12.71 0.22 61.93
C ALA A 145 -11.84 1.19 61.08
N SER A 146 -12.24 2.26 60.37
CA SER A 146 -13.50 3.00 60.08
C SER A 146 -13.22 3.91 58.84
N ALA A 147 -14.13 4.58 58.11
CA ALA A 147 -15.59 4.75 58.13
C ALA A 147 -16.09 5.07 56.68
N ALA A 148 -17.30 5.63 56.52
CA ALA A 148 -17.80 6.27 55.28
C ALA A 148 -18.22 7.73 55.54
N PRO A 149 -18.57 8.56 54.51
CA PRO A 149 -19.98 8.57 54.10
C PRO A 149 -20.31 8.90 52.61
N ALA A 150 -21.58 8.59 52.27
CA ALA A 150 -22.47 9.24 51.30
C ALA A 150 -22.39 8.92 49.77
N VAL A 151 -23.59 8.63 49.24
CA VAL A 151 -24.03 8.50 47.83
C VAL A 151 -25.10 9.59 47.55
N PRO A 152 -25.49 9.94 46.29
CA PRO A 152 -26.42 9.15 45.44
C PRO A 152 -25.98 9.09 43.94
N ALA A 153 -26.35 8.15 43.08
CA ALA A 153 -27.62 7.47 42.75
C ALA A 153 -28.60 8.28 41.83
N ALA A 154 -28.47 8.09 40.52
CA ALA A 154 -29.47 8.29 39.44
C ALA A 154 -28.87 7.84 38.09
N ALA A 155 -29.56 7.28 37.09
CA ALA A 155 -30.85 6.57 37.03
C ALA A 155 -30.87 5.75 35.71
N ALA A 156 -31.58 4.62 35.66
CA ALA A 156 -31.97 3.98 34.39
C ALA A 156 -33.32 4.54 33.91
N PRO A 157 -33.54 4.64 32.58
CA PRO A 157 -34.42 3.69 31.86
C PRO A 157 -33.95 3.44 30.41
N ALA A 158 -34.52 2.59 29.56
CA ALA A 158 -35.44 1.46 29.72
C ALA A 158 -35.26 0.50 28.52
N THR A 159 -35.76 -0.72 28.65
CA THR A 159 -35.93 -1.69 27.56
C THR A 159 -36.95 -1.23 26.51
N THR A 160 -36.74 -1.61 25.24
CA THR A 160 -37.86 -1.94 24.33
C THR A 160 -37.49 -3.15 23.48
N THR A 161 -38.30 -4.19 23.62
CA THR A 161 -38.24 -5.43 22.83
C THR A 161 -38.95 -5.23 21.50
N ALA A 162 -38.37 -5.68 20.40
CA ALA A 162 -39.09 -5.90 19.15
C ALA A 162 -38.54 -7.15 18.44
N GLN A 163 -39.29 -8.25 18.47
CA GLN A 163 -38.97 -9.46 17.71
C GLN A 163 -39.54 -9.38 16.28
N ALA A 164 -38.88 -10.07 15.35
CA ALA A 164 -39.22 -10.14 13.93
C ALA A 164 -40.47 -11.00 13.63
N PRO A 165 -40.93 -11.04 12.36
CA PRO A 165 -40.52 -12.15 11.47
C PRO A 165 -40.30 -11.69 10.00
N ALA A 166 -39.78 -12.45 9.02
CA ALA A 166 -39.32 -13.85 8.92
C ALA A 166 -38.18 -14.03 7.88
N GLN A 167 -37.24 -14.97 8.15
CA GLN A 167 -36.60 -16.01 7.29
C GLN A 167 -36.29 -15.73 5.77
N ALA A 168 -35.23 -16.26 5.15
CA ALA A 168 -34.42 -17.48 5.37
C ALA A 168 -33.03 -17.39 4.66
N PRO A 169 -32.16 -18.43 4.71
CA PRO A 169 -31.69 -19.19 5.87
C PRO A 169 -30.17 -19.01 6.10
N ALA A 170 -29.71 -19.25 7.33
CA ALA A 170 -28.29 -19.13 7.68
C ALA A 170 -27.49 -20.41 7.40
N ALA A 171 -26.32 -20.28 6.76
CA ALA A 171 -25.21 -21.21 7.01
C ALA A 171 -24.61 -20.86 8.38
N GLY A 172 -24.30 -21.88 9.19
CA GLY A 172 -24.11 -21.72 10.64
C GLY A 172 -23.05 -20.69 11.04
N ALA A 173 -23.49 -19.67 11.78
CA ALA A 173 -22.60 -18.85 12.59
C ALA A 173 -22.11 -19.70 13.78
N ALA A 174 -21.07 -20.50 13.54
CA ALA A 174 -20.25 -21.04 14.61
C ALA A 174 -19.74 -19.86 15.45
N VAL A 175 -19.69 -20.02 16.77
CA VAL A 175 -19.01 -19.05 17.65
C VAL A 175 -17.54 -19.04 17.22
N VAL A 176 -17.14 -18.00 16.51
CA VAL A 176 -15.75 -17.80 16.10
C VAL A 176 -14.97 -17.50 17.37
N ASP A 177 -14.08 -18.40 17.78
CA ASP A 177 -13.11 -18.09 18.82
C ASP A 177 -12.15 -17.02 18.25
N PRO A 178 -12.12 -15.80 18.81
CA PRO A 178 -11.25 -14.74 18.30
C PRO A 178 -9.76 -15.11 18.36
N LEU A 179 -9.38 -16.02 19.26
CA LEU A 179 -8.01 -16.52 19.38
C LEU A 179 -7.67 -17.51 18.26
N GLU A 180 -8.60 -18.39 17.87
CA GLU A 180 -8.43 -19.30 16.72
C GLU A 180 -8.35 -18.50 15.40
N GLU A 181 -9.20 -17.48 15.25
CA GLU A 181 -9.14 -16.55 14.11
C GLU A 181 -7.79 -15.84 14.07
N GLN A 182 -7.36 -15.20 15.17
CA GLN A 182 -6.09 -14.47 15.22
C GLN A 182 -4.89 -15.37 14.91
N ALA A 183 -4.87 -16.59 15.43
CA ALA A 183 -3.80 -17.56 15.16
C ALA A 183 -3.76 -17.96 13.67
N ALA A 184 -4.90 -18.27 13.07
CA ALA A 184 -5.01 -18.63 11.66
C ALA A 184 -4.60 -17.48 10.72
N TYR A 185 -5.02 -16.25 11.02
CA TYR A 185 -4.59 -15.06 10.30
C TYR A 185 -3.08 -14.85 10.40
N GLN A 186 -2.52 -14.95 11.61
CA GLN A 186 -1.09 -14.75 11.85
C GLN A 186 -0.24 -15.80 11.12
N GLN A 187 -0.70 -17.05 11.04
CA GLN A 187 -0.04 -18.11 10.27
C GLN A 187 0.03 -17.75 8.77
N ALA A 188 -1.10 -17.37 8.16
CA ALA A 188 -1.16 -16.97 6.75
C ALA A 188 -0.29 -15.72 6.48
N PHE A 189 -0.31 -14.75 7.38
CA PHE A 189 0.47 -13.52 7.26
C PHE A 189 1.98 -13.74 7.44
N ASN A 190 2.41 -14.72 8.24
CA ASN A 190 3.82 -15.12 8.31
C ASN A 190 4.32 -15.70 6.99
N LEU A 191 3.54 -16.57 6.33
CA LEU A 191 3.89 -17.10 5.01
C LEU A 191 4.08 -15.98 3.97
N LEU A 192 3.24 -14.94 4.00
CA LEU A 192 3.38 -13.77 3.13
C LEU A 192 4.68 -13.00 3.43
N LYS A 193 5.02 -12.78 4.70
CA LYS A 193 6.26 -12.12 5.13
C LYS A 193 7.52 -12.91 4.74
N ASP A 194 7.44 -14.23 4.79
CA ASP A 194 8.53 -15.14 4.39
C ASP A 194 8.67 -15.24 2.84
N GLY A 195 7.85 -14.51 2.07
CA GLY A 195 7.86 -14.54 0.60
C GLY A 195 7.23 -15.81 -0.01
N ARG A 196 6.57 -16.64 0.81
CA ARG A 196 5.94 -17.91 0.40
C ARG A 196 4.54 -17.64 -0.14
N TYR A 197 4.45 -16.84 -1.19
CA TYR A 197 3.19 -16.22 -1.66
C TYR A 197 2.11 -17.23 -2.06
N GLU A 198 2.45 -18.36 -2.69
CA GLU A 198 1.47 -19.40 -3.05
C GLU A 198 0.83 -20.06 -1.82
N GLU A 199 1.65 -20.34 -0.80
CA GLU A 199 1.20 -20.94 0.46
C GLU A 199 0.40 -19.93 1.28
N ALA A 200 0.80 -18.65 1.25
CA ALA A 200 0.03 -17.56 1.84
C ALA A 200 -1.35 -17.41 1.15
N ILE A 201 -1.42 -17.50 -0.18
CA ILE A 201 -2.68 -17.49 -0.95
C ILE A 201 -3.60 -18.62 -0.49
N ALA A 202 -3.10 -19.85 -0.42
CA ALA A 202 -3.88 -21.00 0.03
C ALA A 202 -4.34 -20.85 1.50
N ALA A 203 -3.47 -20.33 2.37
CA ALA A 203 -3.78 -20.09 3.77
C ALA A 203 -4.84 -18.99 3.96
N PHE A 204 -4.75 -17.87 3.23
CA PHE A 204 -5.76 -16.80 3.27
C PHE A 204 -7.10 -17.24 2.65
N GLN A 205 -7.10 -18.04 1.57
CA GLN A 205 -8.32 -18.62 1.02
C GLN A 205 -9.03 -19.52 2.05
N LYS A 206 -8.28 -20.41 2.72
CA LYS A 206 -8.81 -21.24 3.81
C LYS A 206 -9.33 -20.39 4.98
N PHE A 207 -8.60 -19.34 5.35
CA PHE A 207 -9.00 -18.40 6.39
C PHE A 207 -10.34 -17.73 6.05
N LEU A 208 -10.50 -17.20 4.83
CA LEU A 208 -11.71 -16.50 4.39
C LEU A 208 -12.94 -17.42 4.28
N VAL A 209 -12.74 -18.71 3.96
CA VAL A 209 -13.82 -19.72 4.00
C VAL A 209 -14.27 -20.01 5.44
N ARG A 210 -13.33 -20.04 6.40
CA ARG A 210 -13.61 -20.34 7.81
C ARG A 210 -14.14 -19.13 8.59
N TYR A 211 -13.65 -17.94 8.28
CA TYR A 211 -13.92 -16.67 8.99
C TYR A 211 -14.39 -15.56 8.04
N PRO A 212 -15.44 -15.76 7.22
CA PRO A 212 -15.86 -14.80 6.19
C PRO A 212 -16.33 -13.44 6.74
N LYS A 213 -16.68 -13.38 8.03
CA LYS A 213 -17.07 -12.17 8.77
C LYS A 213 -16.21 -11.94 10.03
N GLY A 214 -15.02 -12.54 10.07
CA GLY A 214 -14.06 -12.37 11.16
C GLY A 214 -13.49 -10.94 11.21
N GLN A 215 -12.93 -10.56 12.36
CA GLN A 215 -12.30 -9.25 12.57
C GLN A 215 -11.07 -8.98 11.69
N PHE A 216 -10.46 -10.02 11.09
CA PHE A 216 -9.37 -9.92 10.14
C PHE A 216 -9.78 -10.29 8.70
N ALA A 217 -11.06 -10.54 8.42
CA ALA A 217 -11.53 -11.00 7.10
C ALA A 217 -11.24 -10.00 5.97
N ASP A 218 -11.42 -8.71 6.23
CA ASP A 218 -11.10 -7.64 5.28
C ASP A 218 -9.60 -7.54 4.98
N ASN A 219 -8.76 -7.67 6.02
CA ASN A 219 -7.31 -7.66 5.94
C ASN A 219 -6.79 -8.92 5.22
N ALA A 220 -7.34 -10.10 5.52
CA ALA A 220 -7.01 -11.35 4.84
C ALA A 220 -7.36 -11.29 3.34
N GLN A 221 -8.52 -10.72 3.00
CA GLN A 221 -8.94 -10.49 1.61
C GLN A 221 -7.99 -9.53 0.87
N TYR A 222 -7.53 -8.46 1.55
CA TYR A 222 -6.53 -7.54 1.03
C TYR A 222 -5.15 -8.23 0.83
N TRP A 223 -4.67 -9.01 1.79
CA TRP A 223 -3.38 -9.70 1.68
C TRP A 223 -3.36 -10.83 0.66
N LEU A 224 -4.49 -11.53 0.48
CA LEU A 224 -4.69 -12.48 -0.61
C LEU A 224 -4.54 -11.80 -1.98
N ALA A 225 -5.10 -10.60 -2.14
CA ALA A 225 -4.98 -9.81 -3.35
C ALA A 225 -3.54 -9.27 -3.56
N GLU A 226 -2.88 -8.82 -2.49
CA GLU A 226 -1.49 -8.35 -2.52
C GLU A 226 -0.50 -9.47 -2.89
N ALA A 227 -0.68 -10.69 -2.37
CA ALA A 227 0.14 -11.84 -2.76
C ALA A 227 0.00 -12.16 -4.26
N ASN A 228 -1.23 -12.11 -4.80
CA ASN A 228 -1.45 -12.23 -6.24
C ASN A 228 -0.84 -11.07 -7.05
N TYR A 229 -0.86 -9.85 -6.52
CA TYR A 229 -0.22 -8.68 -7.13
C TYR A 229 1.31 -8.85 -7.24
N VAL A 230 1.96 -9.33 -6.17
CA VAL A 230 3.42 -9.58 -6.16
C VAL A 230 3.80 -10.68 -7.16
N LEU A 231 2.98 -11.74 -7.27
CA LEU A 231 3.12 -12.78 -8.31
C LEU A 231 2.74 -12.30 -9.73
N ARG A 232 2.46 -11.01 -9.92
CA ARG A 232 2.00 -10.38 -11.18
C ARG A 232 0.74 -11.00 -11.78
N ARG A 233 -0.07 -11.68 -10.97
CA ARG A 233 -1.41 -12.21 -11.31
C ARG A 233 -2.45 -11.09 -11.28
N PHE A 234 -2.21 -10.02 -12.04
CA PHE A 234 -3.00 -8.79 -11.95
C PHE A 234 -4.52 -8.97 -12.15
N PRO A 235 -5.02 -9.85 -13.05
CA PRO A 235 -6.47 -10.08 -13.16
C PRO A 235 -7.06 -10.63 -11.86
N THR A 236 -6.45 -11.68 -11.29
CA THR A 236 -6.86 -12.28 -10.00
C THR A 236 -6.71 -11.29 -8.86
N ALA A 237 -5.61 -10.52 -8.81
CA ALA A 237 -5.43 -9.47 -7.80
C ALA A 237 -6.56 -8.43 -7.85
N ILE A 238 -6.99 -8.00 -9.04
CA ILE A 238 -8.13 -7.08 -9.20
C ILE A 238 -9.43 -7.71 -8.67
N GLU A 239 -9.68 -8.98 -8.95
CA GLU A 239 -10.87 -9.69 -8.44
C GLU A 239 -10.86 -9.75 -6.90
N GLU A 240 -9.74 -10.15 -6.30
CA GLU A 240 -9.59 -10.25 -4.83
C GLU A 240 -9.62 -8.86 -4.15
N PHE A 241 -9.06 -7.81 -4.75
CA PHE A 241 -9.21 -6.44 -4.22
C PHE A 241 -10.65 -5.93 -4.34
N ASN A 242 -11.38 -6.23 -5.43
CA ASN A 242 -12.79 -5.84 -5.55
C ASN A 242 -13.68 -6.52 -4.48
N LYS A 243 -13.34 -7.73 -4.04
CA LYS A 243 -14.02 -8.36 -2.89
C LYS A 243 -13.83 -7.55 -1.60
N VAL A 244 -12.71 -6.83 -1.40
CA VAL A 244 -12.56 -5.88 -0.28
C VAL A 244 -13.63 -4.79 -0.36
N LEU A 245 -13.77 -4.16 -1.52
CA LEU A 245 -14.73 -3.06 -1.76
C LEU A 245 -16.19 -3.48 -1.59
N VAL A 246 -16.54 -4.71 -1.99
CA VAL A 246 -17.93 -5.21 -2.04
C VAL A 246 -18.34 -5.92 -0.75
N ASN A 247 -17.48 -6.80 -0.20
CA ASN A 247 -17.83 -7.64 0.95
C ASN A 247 -17.54 -6.96 2.29
N TYR A 248 -16.65 -5.96 2.32
CA TYR A 248 -16.21 -5.28 3.54
C TYR A 248 -16.30 -3.74 3.37
N PRO A 249 -17.50 -3.18 3.14
CA PRO A 249 -17.70 -1.76 2.77
C PRO A 249 -17.30 -0.74 3.84
N ASP A 250 -17.09 -1.18 5.09
CA ASP A 250 -16.62 -0.36 6.22
C ASP A 250 -15.10 -0.54 6.49
N SER A 251 -14.39 -1.33 5.68
CA SER A 251 -12.98 -1.64 5.90
C SER A 251 -12.07 -0.43 5.65
N GLN A 252 -11.11 -0.26 6.56
CA GLN A 252 -10.00 0.70 6.38
C GLN A 252 -9.11 0.36 5.17
N LYS A 253 -9.21 -0.86 4.60
CA LYS A 253 -8.46 -1.32 3.43
C LYS A 253 -9.06 -0.94 2.08
N ILE A 254 -10.23 -0.30 2.03
CA ILE A 254 -10.86 0.08 0.75
C ILE A 254 -9.99 1.05 -0.05
N ALA A 255 -9.44 2.08 0.58
CA ALA A 255 -8.63 3.08 -0.11
C ALA A 255 -7.31 2.46 -0.65
N ASP A 256 -6.67 1.60 0.14
CA ASP A 256 -5.48 0.83 -0.28
C ASP A 256 -5.82 -0.13 -1.44
N ALA A 257 -6.94 -0.85 -1.35
CA ALA A 257 -7.40 -1.78 -2.39
C ALA A 257 -7.71 -1.06 -3.71
N MET A 258 -8.35 0.11 -3.67
CA MET A 258 -8.60 0.93 -4.86
C MET A 258 -7.28 1.39 -5.52
N LEU A 259 -6.30 1.83 -4.72
CA LEU A 259 -4.97 2.20 -5.23
C LEU A 259 -4.30 1.01 -5.95
N LYS A 260 -4.36 -0.18 -5.35
CA LYS A 260 -3.81 -1.41 -5.90
C LYS A 260 -4.54 -1.87 -7.16
N ILE A 261 -5.86 -1.77 -7.24
CA ILE A 261 -6.63 -2.02 -8.47
C ILE A 261 -6.17 -1.06 -9.59
N GLY A 262 -6.00 0.23 -9.28
CA GLY A 262 -5.46 1.21 -10.23
C GLY A 262 -4.06 0.83 -10.73
N TYR A 263 -3.18 0.35 -9.85
CA TYR A 263 -1.85 -0.14 -10.22
C TYR A 263 -1.92 -1.43 -11.07
N CYS A 264 -2.79 -2.38 -10.73
CA CYS A 264 -3.00 -3.59 -11.54
C CYS A 264 -3.48 -3.25 -12.96
N TYR A 265 -4.43 -2.32 -13.11
CA TYR A 265 -4.88 -1.88 -14.44
C TYR A 265 -3.77 -1.17 -15.22
N TYR A 266 -2.92 -0.39 -14.55
CA TYR A 266 -1.75 0.21 -15.19
C TYR A 266 -0.77 -0.86 -15.68
N GLU A 267 -0.44 -1.86 -14.86
CA GLU A 267 0.47 -2.96 -15.26
C GLU A 267 -0.09 -3.77 -16.44
N LEU A 268 -1.42 -3.91 -16.50
CA LEU A 268 -2.16 -4.49 -17.62
C LEU A 268 -2.33 -3.55 -18.84
N LYS A 269 -1.70 -2.36 -18.82
CA LYS A 269 -1.80 -1.31 -19.86
C LYS A 269 -3.23 -0.81 -20.14
N LYS A 270 -4.16 -0.99 -19.19
CA LYS A 270 -5.56 -0.55 -19.26
C LYS A 270 -5.70 0.86 -18.68
N TRP A 271 -5.08 1.82 -19.35
CA TRP A 271 -4.87 3.19 -18.85
C TRP A 271 -6.16 3.88 -18.40
N ASP A 272 -7.23 3.82 -19.19
CA ASP A 272 -8.53 4.43 -18.86
C ASP A 272 -9.13 3.87 -17.56
N ARG A 273 -8.99 2.55 -17.34
CA ARG A 273 -9.49 1.89 -16.12
C ARG A 273 -8.62 2.24 -14.91
N ALA A 274 -7.31 2.30 -15.10
CA ALA A 274 -6.38 2.74 -14.07
C ALA A 274 -6.70 4.19 -13.64
N ARG A 275 -6.86 5.09 -14.63
CA ARG A 275 -7.19 6.50 -14.40
C ARG A 275 -8.51 6.63 -13.64
N LYS A 276 -9.59 6.01 -14.14
CA LYS A 276 -10.93 6.09 -13.53
C LYS A 276 -10.94 5.63 -12.07
N ILE A 277 -10.30 4.52 -11.73
CA ILE A 277 -10.25 4.01 -10.34
C ILE A 277 -9.41 4.92 -9.44
N LEU A 278 -8.30 5.46 -9.94
CA LEU A 278 -7.47 6.39 -9.15
C LEU A 278 -8.15 7.76 -8.96
N GLU A 279 -8.91 8.24 -9.94
CA GLU A 279 -9.76 9.44 -9.80
C GLU A 279 -10.89 9.21 -8.79
N GLU A 280 -11.53 8.04 -8.82
CA GLU A 280 -12.57 7.66 -7.85
C GLU A 280 -12.00 7.56 -6.43
N LEU A 281 -10.81 6.97 -6.26
CA LEU A 281 -10.09 6.92 -4.99
C LEU A 281 -9.83 8.33 -4.43
N VAL A 282 -9.31 9.24 -5.26
CA VAL A 282 -9.03 10.63 -4.85
C VAL A 282 -10.32 11.38 -4.51
N LYS A 283 -11.42 11.10 -5.21
CA LYS A 283 -12.74 11.70 -4.93
C LYS A 283 -13.38 11.16 -3.64
N ARG A 284 -13.26 9.85 -3.38
CA ARG A 284 -13.94 9.17 -2.25
C ARG A 284 -13.15 9.23 -0.94
N PHE A 285 -11.82 9.30 -1.00
CA PHE A 285 -10.94 9.27 0.18
C PHE A 285 -9.85 10.37 0.11
N PRO A 286 -10.21 11.67 -0.08
CA PRO A 286 -9.28 12.75 -0.47
C PRO A 286 -8.08 12.96 0.46
N ASP A 287 -8.25 12.68 1.74
CA ASP A 287 -7.24 12.88 2.80
C ASP A 287 -6.42 11.62 3.11
N SER A 288 -6.73 10.50 2.46
CA SER A 288 -6.00 9.24 2.67
C SER A 288 -4.61 9.25 2.01
N THR A 289 -3.64 8.57 2.64
CA THR A 289 -2.33 8.31 2.04
C THR A 289 -2.46 7.64 0.67
N ALA A 290 -3.43 6.73 0.53
CA ALA A 290 -3.72 6.06 -0.73
C ALA A 290 -4.16 7.06 -1.83
N ALA A 291 -5.02 8.04 -1.52
CA ALA A 291 -5.38 9.10 -2.46
C ALA A 291 -4.19 10.01 -2.81
N GLN A 292 -3.28 10.30 -1.88
CA GLN A 292 -2.06 11.06 -2.21
C GLN A 292 -1.16 10.29 -3.19
N LEU A 293 -0.98 8.99 -2.99
CA LEU A 293 -0.28 8.12 -3.95
C LEU A 293 -1.03 8.02 -5.29
N GLY A 294 -2.36 8.00 -5.26
CA GLY A 294 -3.23 8.04 -6.45
C GLY A 294 -3.06 9.33 -7.26
N ARG A 295 -3.06 10.51 -6.61
CA ARG A 295 -2.76 11.81 -7.23
C ARG A 295 -1.39 11.80 -7.91
N ASN A 296 -0.36 11.31 -7.23
CA ASN A 296 0.98 11.19 -7.81
C ASN A 296 1.02 10.24 -9.02
N ARG A 297 0.28 9.12 -8.96
CA ARG A 297 0.20 8.17 -10.08
C ARG A 297 -0.53 8.75 -11.29
N LEU A 298 -1.66 9.42 -11.08
CA LEU A 298 -2.41 10.13 -12.12
C LEU A 298 -1.56 11.20 -12.80
N HIS A 299 -0.84 12.00 -12.01
CA HIS A 299 0.08 13.00 -12.53
C HIS A 299 1.14 12.36 -13.44
N ARG A 300 1.76 11.25 -12.99
CA ARG A 300 2.76 10.53 -13.79
C ARG A 300 2.18 9.94 -15.07
N MET A 301 0.98 9.33 -15.02
CA MET A 301 0.30 8.82 -16.22
C MET A 301 0.10 9.91 -17.27
N ARG A 302 -0.35 11.10 -16.85
CA ARG A 302 -0.52 12.26 -17.74
C ARG A 302 0.80 12.71 -18.39
N LEU A 303 1.91 12.68 -17.65
CA LEU A 303 3.24 12.98 -18.20
C LEU A 303 3.73 11.91 -19.20
N GLU A 304 3.34 10.65 -19.00
CA GLU A 304 3.60 9.54 -19.91
C GLU A 304 2.68 9.52 -21.15
N GLY A 305 1.73 10.46 -21.27
CA GLY A 305 0.72 10.48 -22.33
C GLY A 305 -0.35 9.40 -22.22
N ARG A 306 -0.66 8.94 -21.00
CA ARG A 306 -1.54 7.80 -20.69
C ARG A 306 -2.74 8.17 -19.82
#